data_AF-F9D6W5-F1
#
_entry.id   AF-F9D6W5-F1
#
_cell.length_a   1.000
_cell.length_b   1.000
_cell.length_c   1.000
_cell.angle_alpha   90.00
_cell.angle_beta   90.00
_cell.angle_gamma   90.00
#
_symmetry.space_group_name_H-M   'P 1'
#
loop_
_entity.id
_entity.type
_entity.pdbx_description
1 polymer ?
#
loop_
_entity_poly.entity_id
_entity_poly.type
_entity_poly.pdbx_seq_one_letter_code
_entity_poly.pdbx_strand_id
1 'polypeptide(L)' 'MAIKNGNTFPHELFKVGDWVTFQWGDTLKEGIVFIVDAYGTFESPNTPSYDIMVENENMLYKHVKCDLIKSRI' A
#
# COMPACT_ATOMS: atom_id res chain seq x y z
N MET A 1 14.08 17.61 -20.26
CA MET A 1 14.23 16.14 -20.25
C MET A 1 14.48 15.72 -18.82
N ALA A 2 13.51 15.10 -18.14
CA ALA A 2 13.72 14.52 -16.82
C ALA A 2 13.97 13.03 -17.01
N ILE A 3 15.16 12.58 -16.62
CA ILE A 3 15.56 11.17 -16.67
C ILE A 3 14.75 10.44 -15.60
N LYS A 4 13.79 9.64 -16.07
CA LYS A 4 12.88 8.85 -15.26
C LYS A 4 13.62 7.57 -14.86
N ASN A 5 14.30 7.58 -13.71
CA ASN A 5 14.88 6.37 -13.13
C ASN A 5 13.75 5.44 -12.66
N GLY A 6 13.21 4.67 -13.60
CA GLY A 6 13.28 3.21 -13.53
C GLY A 6 12.46 2.44 -12.49
N ASN A 7 11.63 3.04 -11.64
CA ASN A 7 10.65 2.29 -10.84
C ASN A 7 9.24 2.58 -11.33
N THR A 8 8.93 2.11 -12.53
CA THR A 8 7.53 1.91 -12.92
C THR A 8 6.98 0.78 -12.08
N PHE A 9 6.14 1.07 -11.09
CA PHE A 9 5.36 0.04 -10.40
C PHE A 9 4.67 -0.80 -11.50
N PRO A 10 4.98 -2.09 -11.63
CA PRO A 10 4.46 -2.91 -12.72
C PRO A 10 2.96 -3.25 -12.55
N HIS A 11 2.34 -2.74 -11.48
CA HIS A 11 0.96 -3.01 -11.12
C HIS A 11 0.20 -1.71 -10.97
N GLU A 12 -1.03 -1.71 -11.47
CA GLU A 12 -2.03 -0.69 -11.22
C GLU A 12 -2.07 -0.37 -9.71
N LEU A 13 -1.92 0.91 -9.34
CA LEU A 13 -1.96 1.31 -7.94
C LEU A 13 -3.32 0.97 -7.33
N PHE A 14 -3.33 0.69 -6.03
CA PHE A 14 -4.58 0.42 -5.31
C PHE A 14 -5.33 1.73 -5.05
N LYS A 15 -6.65 1.63 -4.96
CA LYS A 15 -7.55 2.77 -4.68
C LYS A 15 -8.37 2.51 -3.43
N VAL A 16 -8.94 3.57 -2.86
CA VAL A 16 -9.87 3.45 -1.74
C VAL A 16 -11.01 2.49 -2.08
N GLY A 17 -11.30 1.57 -1.16
CA GLY A 17 -12.30 0.52 -1.31
C GLY A 17 -11.77 -0.78 -1.92
N ASP A 18 -10.54 -0.82 -2.44
CA ASP A 18 -9.92 -2.08 -2.86
C ASP A 18 -9.70 -2.98 -1.64
N TRP A 19 -10.13 -4.23 -1.78
CA TRP A 19 -9.72 -5.32 -0.89
C TRP A 19 -8.34 -5.83 -1.31
N VAL A 20 -7.43 -5.90 -0.36
CA VAL A 20 -6.03 -6.24 -0.63
C VAL A 20 -5.47 -7.20 0.40
N THR A 21 -4.48 -7.98 -0.01
CA THR A 21 -3.57 -8.66 0.92
C THR A 21 -2.27 -7.89 1.06
N PHE A 22 -1.73 -7.80 2.26
CA PHE A 22 -0.44 -7.15 2.52
C PHE A 22 0.38 -7.90 3.56
N GLN A 23 1.70 -7.81 3.43
CA GLN A 23 2.65 -8.40 4.37
C GLN A 23 2.84 -7.49 5.59
N TRP A 24 2.69 -8.04 6.78
CA TRP A 24 2.98 -7.39 8.07
C TRP A 24 3.80 -8.33 8.96
N GLY A 25 5.09 -8.02 9.13
CA GLY A 25 6.03 -8.97 9.74
C GLY A 25 6.06 -10.27 8.96
N ASP A 26 5.85 -11.40 9.64
CA ASP A 26 5.75 -12.73 9.02
C ASP A 26 4.32 -13.14 8.64
N THR A 27 3.35 -12.26 8.82
CA THR A 27 1.92 -12.55 8.57
C THR A 27 1.41 -11.86 7.31
N LEU A 28 0.58 -12.56 6.53
CA LEU A 28 -0.22 -11.96 5.48
C LEU A 28 -1.58 -11.54 6.05
N LYS A 29 -1.95 -10.28 5.86
CA LYS A 29 -3.22 -9.71 6.32
C LYS A 29 -4.09 -9.34 5.15
N GLU A 30 -5.39 -9.37 5.36
CA GLU A 30 -6.41 -8.95 4.41
C GLU A 30 -7.15 -7.73 4.97
N GLY A 31 -7.37 -6.72 4.14
CA GLY A 31 -8.09 -5.53 4.55
C GLY A 31 -8.47 -4.62 3.39
N ILE A 32 -9.14 -3.52 3.72
CA ILE A 32 -9.66 -2.55 2.75
C ILE A 32 -8.79 -1.30 2.77
N VAL A 33 -8.39 -0.82 1.60
CA VAL A 33 -7.72 0.48 1.47
C VAL A 33 -8.70 1.60 1.85
N PHE A 34 -8.39 2.34 2.91
CA PHE A 34 -9.18 3.48 3.38
C PHE A 34 -8.61 4.82 2.92
N ILE A 35 -7.27 4.93 2.84
CA ILE A 35 -6.58 6.13 2.39
C ILE A 35 -5.45 5.74 1.44
N VAL A 36 -5.31 6.49 0.36
CA VAL A 36 -4.14 6.45 -0.52
C VAL A 36 -3.31 7.69 -0.25
N ASP A 37 -2.09 7.51 0.24
CA ASP A 37 -1.11 8.57 0.46
C ASP A 37 -0.06 8.52 -0.64
N ALA A 38 -0.10 9.49 -1.55
CA ALA A 38 0.75 9.54 -2.75
C ALA A 38 2.20 10.00 -2.47
N TYR A 39 2.56 10.29 -1.22
CA TYR A 39 3.91 10.76 -0.83
C TYR A 39 4.47 9.95 0.35
N GLY A 40 4.37 8.63 0.25
CA GLY A 40 4.44 7.69 1.36
C GLY A 40 5.80 7.49 2.03
N THR A 41 5.83 7.72 3.34
CA THR A 41 6.91 7.46 4.31
C THR A 41 8.14 8.36 4.21
N PHE A 42 8.70 8.74 5.36
CA PHE A 42 9.89 9.60 5.48
C PHE A 42 11.10 9.12 4.63
N GLU A 43 11.18 7.81 4.38
CA GLU A 43 12.28 7.18 3.65
C GLU A 43 12.03 7.04 2.15
N SER A 44 10.79 7.18 1.68
CA SER A 44 10.43 6.86 0.28
C SER A 44 9.37 7.81 -0.27
N PRO A 45 9.63 9.13 -0.29
CA PRO A 45 8.64 10.17 -0.55
C PRO A 45 7.96 10.11 -1.93
N ASN A 46 8.50 9.32 -2.86
CA ASN A 46 7.95 9.15 -4.20
C ASN A 46 7.17 7.83 -4.38
N THR A 47 7.01 7.05 -3.32
CA THR A 47 6.31 5.75 -3.31
C THR A 47 4.98 5.90 -2.60
N PRO A 48 3.85 5.49 -3.21
CA PRO A 48 2.56 5.48 -2.52
C PRO A 48 2.58 4.60 -1.28
N SER A 49 1.87 5.04 -0.25
CA SER A 49 1.54 4.22 0.92
C SER A 49 0.04 4.25 1.18
N TYR A 50 -0.45 3.28 1.94
CA TYR A 50 -1.87 3.05 2.13
C TYR A 50 -2.19 2.91 3.61
N ASP A 51 -3.32 3.47 4.03
CA ASP A 51 -3.94 3.10 5.30
C ASP A 51 -4.97 1.99 5.01
N ILE A 52 -4.82 0.84 5.66
CA ILE A 52 -5.60 -0.37 5.41
C ILE A 52 -6.35 -0.77 6.69
N MET A 53 -7.67 -0.87 6.60
CA MET A 53 -8.52 -1.37 7.69
C MET A 53 -8.62 -2.89 7.64
N VAL A 54 -8.25 -3.55 8.73
CA VAL A 54 -8.46 -4.98 8.93
C VAL A 54 -9.63 -5.16 9.89
N GLU A 55 -10.83 -5.33 9.35
CA GLU A 55 -12.09 -5.30 10.13
C GLU A 55 -12.13 -6.35 11.23
N ASN A 56 -11.66 -7.58 10.94
CA ASN A 56 -11.64 -8.69 11.89
C ASN A 56 -10.72 -8.43 13.11
N GLU A 57 -9.76 -7.52 12.98
CA GLU A 57 -8.85 -7.11 14.06
C GLU A 57 -9.30 -5.79 14.71
N ASN A 58 -10.27 -5.09 14.12
CA ASN A 58 -10.62 -3.71 14.45
C ASN A 58 -9.38 -2.80 14.50
N MET A 59 -8.49 -2.93 13.51
CA MET A 59 -7.20 -2.21 13.44
C MET A 59 -7.00 -1.51 12.10
N LEU A 60 -6.51 -0.26 12.17
CA LEU A 60 -6.07 0.52 11.01
C LEU A 60 -4.54 0.48 10.91
N TYR A 61 -4.03 -0.16 9.87
CA TYR A 61 -2.61 -0.22 9.56
C TYR A 61 -2.24 0.97 8.68
N LYS A 62 -1.40 1.86 9.19
CA LYS A 62 -1.04 3.11 8.51
C LYS A 62 0.25 2.97 7.70
N HIS A 63 0.36 3.78 6.64
CA HIS A 63 1.59 3.90 5.84
C HIS A 63 2.14 2.55 5.33
N VAL A 64 1.26 1.62 4.96
CA VAL A 64 1.66 0.36 4.34
C VAL A 64 2.27 0.69 2.97
N LYS A 65 3.59 0.46 2.81
CA LYS A 65 4.30 0.72 1.55
C LYS A 65 3.72 -0.15 0.43
N CYS A 66 3.64 0.39 -0.79
CA CYS A 66 3.09 -0.34 -1.93
C CYS A 66 3.69 -1.73 -2.15
N ASP A 67 5.00 -1.91 -1.92
CA ASP A 67 5.71 -3.18 -2.13
C ASP A 67 5.32 -4.28 -1.12
N LEU A 68 4.67 -3.90 -0.02
CA LEU A 68 4.15 -4.84 0.96
C LEU A 68 2.79 -5.40 0.56
N ILE A 69 2.05 -4.74 -0.33
CA ILE A 69 0.77 -5.23 -0.85
C ILE A 69 1.05 -6.31 -1.91
N LYS A 70 0.42 -7.48 -1.77
CA LYS A 70 0.69 -8.68 -2.58
C LYS A 70 -0.34 -8.91 -3.67
N SER A 71 -1.61 -8.61 -3.40
CA SER A 71 -2.69 -8.77 -4.37
C SER A 71 -3.89 -7.88 -4.06
N ARG A 72 -4.69 -7.57 -5.09
CA ARG A 72 -6.10 -7.20 -4.97
C ARG A 72 -6.91 -8.49 -4.92
N ILE A 73 -7.89 -8.59 -4.01
CA ILE A 73 -8.82 -9.72 -3.91
C ILE A 73 -10.16 -9.33 -4.54
#